data_AF-A0A3M9MSG6-F1
#
_entry.id   AF-A0A3M9MSG6-F1
#
_cell.length_a   1.000
_cell.length_b   1.000
_cell.length_c   1.000
_cell.angle_alpha   90.00
_cell.angle_beta   90.00
_cell.angle_gamma   90.00
#
_symmetry.space_group_name_H-M   'P 1'
#
loop_
_entity.id
_entity.type
_entity.pdbx_description
1 polymer ?
#
loop_
_entity_poly.entity_id
_entity_poly.type
_entity_poly.pdbx_seq_one_letter_code
_entity_poly.pdbx_strand_id
1 'polypeptide(L)'
;MVYFILWIMLSALVGAIGSSRKIGFGGAFLWSLLLSPLLGFVIAIVSPNKEEEERKQAAYDLQKEQYLAVKKLNEDKPQTSIVDDLTKLAELKEKGLITDEEMQKAKDKLLGN
;
A
#
# COMPACT_ATOMS: atom_id res chain seq x y z
N MET A 1 50.46 -3.93 -2.72
CA MET A 1 49.81 -3.02 -3.69
C MET A 1 48.77 -3.70 -4.56
N VAL A 2 49.08 -4.80 -5.26
CA VAL A 2 48.12 -5.51 -6.13
C VAL A 2 46.85 -5.96 -5.39
N TYR A 3 46.98 -6.50 -4.18
CA TYR A 3 45.83 -6.92 -3.36
C TYR A 3 44.87 -5.77 -3.01
N PHE A 4 45.40 -4.57 -2.78
CA PHE A 4 44.59 -3.39 -2.49
C PHE A 4 43.81 -2.92 -3.73
N ILE A 5 44.45 -2.97 -4.90
CA ILE A 5 43.80 -2.64 -6.17
C ILE A 5 42.71 -3.68 -6.50
N LEU A 6 42.99 -4.97 -6.33
CA LEU A 6 42.03 -6.05 -6.53
C LEU A 6 40.83 -5.91 -5.56
N TRP A 7 41.09 -5.53 -4.31
CA TRP A 7 40.06 -5.28 -3.31
C TRP A 7 39.11 -4.15 -3.71
N ILE A 8 39.65 -3.02 -4.16
CA ILE A 8 38.85 -1.88 -4.64
C ILE A 8 38.07 -2.26 -5.90
N MET A 9 38.69 -2.99 -6.84
CA MET A 9 38.01 -3.50 -8.04
C MET A 9 36.83 -4.41 -7.70
N LEU A 10 37.01 -5.37 -6.79
CA LEU A 10 35.92 -6.25 -6.33
C LEU A 10 34.83 -5.46 -5.63
N SER A 11 35.20 -4.49 -4.80
CA SER A 11 34.26 -3.60 -4.13
C SER A 11 33.44 -2.78 -5.14
N ALA A 12 34.09 -2.25 -6.19
CA ALA A 12 33.44 -1.51 -7.26
C ALA A 12 32.45 -2.38 -8.05
N LEU A 13 32.78 -3.65 -8.29
CA LEU A 13 31.88 -4.61 -8.93
C LEU A 13 30.62 -4.85 -8.07
N VAL A 14 30.79 -5.00 -6.76
CA VAL A 14 29.69 -5.12 -5.80
C VAL A 14 28.84 -3.85 -5.76
N GLY A 15 29.48 -2.67 -5.80
CA GLY A 15 28.82 -1.39 -5.96
C GLY A 15 27.94 -1.34 -7.21
N ALA A 16 28.47 -1.79 -8.35
CA ALA A 16 27.73 -1.83 -9.61
C ALA A 16 26.48 -2.72 -9.51
N ILE A 17 26.59 -3.88 -8.86
CA ILE A 17 25.44 -4.78 -8.60
C ILE A 17 24.43 -4.14 -7.64
N GLY A 18 24.90 -3.35 -6.68
CA GLY A 18 24.06 -2.57 -5.76
C GLY A 18 23.36 -1.37 -6.41
N SER A 19 23.75 -0.95 -7.61
CA SER A 19 23.20 0.26 -8.25
C SER A 19 21.72 0.13 -8.63
N SER A 20 21.24 -1.07 -8.94
CA SER A 20 19.83 -1.36 -9.22
C SER A 20 18.99 -1.59 -7.95
N ARG A 21 19.63 -1.58 -6.79
CA ARG A 21 19.02 -1.82 -5.48
C ARG A 21 18.80 -0.50 -4.76
N LYS A 22 17.95 -0.50 -3.74
CA LYS A 22 17.71 0.68 -2.88
C LYS A 22 18.99 1.23 -2.23
N ILE A 23 19.91 0.34 -1.85
CA ILE A 23 21.18 0.75 -1.21
C ILE A 23 22.08 1.57 -2.16
N GLY A 24 21.87 1.43 -3.47
CA GLY A 24 22.59 2.14 -4.51
C GLY A 24 24.07 1.75 -4.62
N PHE A 25 24.74 2.35 -5.61
CA PHE A 25 26.16 2.10 -5.87
C PHE A 25 27.03 2.48 -4.66
N GLY A 26 26.86 3.70 -4.15
CA GLY A 26 27.70 4.22 -3.07
C GLY A 26 27.57 3.42 -1.78
N GLY A 27 26.35 3.02 -1.41
CA GLY A 27 26.12 2.20 -0.22
C GLY A 27 26.75 0.81 -0.38
N ALA A 28 26.45 0.10 -1.46
CA ALA A 28 27.03 -1.23 -1.70
C ALA A 28 28.57 -1.19 -1.83
N PHE A 29 29.12 -0.20 -2.52
CA PHE A 29 30.56 0.01 -2.65
C PHE A 29 31.23 0.25 -1.29
N LEU A 30 30.72 1.19 -0.48
CA LEU A 30 31.32 1.50 0.82
C LEU A 30 31.23 0.32 1.79
N TRP A 31 30.10 -0.37 1.83
CA TRP A 31 29.96 -1.58 2.66
C TRP A 31 30.89 -2.70 2.19
N SER A 32 31.04 -2.88 0.88
CA SER A 32 31.97 -3.86 0.31
C SER A 32 33.44 -3.51 0.58
N LEU A 33 33.77 -2.22 0.57
CA LEU A 33 35.12 -1.73 0.81
C LEU A 33 35.52 -1.87 2.29
N LEU A 34 34.57 -1.63 3.20
CA LEU A 34 34.78 -1.63 4.66
C LEU A 34 34.74 -3.02 5.29
N LEU A 35 33.76 -3.86 4.93
CA LEU A 35 33.54 -5.16 5.57
C LEU A 35 34.22 -6.30 4.82
N SER A 36 34.01 -6.33 3.51
CA SER A 36 34.61 -7.21 2.49
C SER A 36 33.68 -7.22 1.28
N PRO A 37 34.22 -7.46 0.06
CA PRO A 37 33.40 -7.62 -1.13
C PRO A 37 32.29 -8.65 -0.98
N LEU A 38 32.57 -9.75 -0.26
CA LEU A 38 31.60 -10.81 -0.01
C LEU A 38 30.42 -10.31 0.83
N LEU A 39 30.69 -9.60 1.95
CA LEU A 39 29.62 -9.09 2.80
C LEU A 39 28.82 -7.98 2.11
N GLY A 40 29.51 -7.07 1.42
CA GLY A 40 28.86 -6.01 0.64
C GLY A 40 27.93 -6.57 -0.43
N PHE A 41 28.29 -7.70 -1.04
CA PHE A 41 27.46 -8.39 -2.03
C PHE A 41 26.18 -8.96 -1.41
N VAL A 42 26.28 -9.60 -0.24
CA VAL A 42 25.12 -10.10 0.51
C VAL A 42 24.17 -8.94 0.86
N ILE A 43 24.71 -7.84 1.39
CA ILE A 43 23.92 -6.64 1.72
C ILE A 43 23.26 -6.07 0.46
N ALA A 44 23.98 -6.01 -0.66
CA ALA A 44 23.44 -5.55 -1.94
C ALA A 44 22.29 -6.44 -2.42
N ILE A 45 22.39 -7.78 -2.31
CA ILE A 45 21.32 -8.69 -2.74
C ILE A 45 20.09 -8.61 -1.84
N VAL A 46 20.28 -8.50 -0.52
CA VAL A 46 19.19 -8.40 0.45
C VAL A 46 18.47 -7.06 0.33
N SER A 47 19.14 -6.03 -0.21
CA SER A 47 18.53 -4.71 -0.43
C SER A 47 17.34 -4.80 -1.40
N PRO A 48 16.18 -4.20 -1.06
CA PRO A 48 15.01 -4.21 -1.92
C PRO A 48 15.29 -3.63 -3.30
N ASN A 49 14.60 -4.16 -4.30
CA ASN A 49 14.64 -3.61 -5.66
C ASN A 49 13.86 -2.30 -5.71
N LYS A 50 14.45 -1.28 -6.33
CA LYS A 50 13.88 0.08 -6.40
C LYS A 50 12.49 0.11 -7.05
N GLU A 51 12.30 -0.67 -8.12
CA GLU A 51 11.01 -0.76 -8.83
C GLU A 51 9.88 -1.33 -7.97
N GLU A 52 10.18 -2.22 -7.03
CA GLU A 52 9.14 -2.81 -6.20
C GLU A 52 8.61 -1.80 -5.17
N GLU A 53 9.49 -0.95 -4.64
CA GLU A 53 9.07 0.17 -3.78
C GLU A 53 8.29 1.21 -4.56
N GLU A 54 8.73 1.59 -5.77
CA GLU A 54 8.01 2.55 -6.61
C GLU A 54 6.61 2.05 -6.98
N ARG A 55 6.46 0.76 -7.33
CA ARG A 55 5.14 0.16 -7.58
C ARG A 55 4.25 0.16 -6.33
N LYS A 56 4.81 -0.15 -5.16
CA LYS A 56 4.07 -0.13 -3.89
C LYS A 56 3.65 1.29 -3.50
N GLN A 57 4.53 2.28 -3.70
CA GLN A 57 4.22 3.69 -3.46
C GLN A 57 3.13 4.18 -4.40
N ALA A 58 3.25 3.92 -5.71
CA ALA A 58 2.23 4.29 -6.68
C ALA A 58 0.85 3.66 -6.37
N ALA A 59 0.83 2.38 -5.95
CA ALA A 59 -0.40 1.72 -5.53
C ALA A 59 -1.00 2.34 -4.26
N TYR A 60 -0.15 2.70 -3.29
CA TYR A 60 -0.58 3.33 -2.05
C TYR A 60 -1.14 4.75 -2.28
N ASP A 61 -0.50 5.52 -3.15
CA ASP A 61 -0.93 6.89 -3.48
C ASP A 61 -2.30 6.87 -4.18
N LEU A 62 -2.50 5.97 -5.15
CA LEU A 62 -3.80 5.76 -5.80
C LEU A 62 -4.89 5.38 -4.78
N GLN A 63 -4.58 4.47 -3.87
CA GLN A 63 -5.53 4.04 -2.83
C GLN A 63 -5.87 5.18 -1.87
N LYS A 64 -4.88 6.00 -1.51
CA LYS A 64 -5.05 7.15 -0.62
C LYS A 64 -5.92 8.23 -1.25
N GLU A 65 -5.72 8.52 -2.53
CA GLU A 65 -6.58 9.46 -3.27
C GLU A 65 -8.04 8.99 -3.31
N GLN A 66 -8.26 7.70 -3.60
CA GLN A 66 -9.61 7.11 -3.57
C GLN A 66 -10.24 7.20 -2.17
N TYR A 67 -9.49 6.85 -1.12
CA TYR A 67 -9.98 6.94 0.26
C TYR A 67 -10.35 8.38 0.64
N LEU A 68 -9.51 9.36 0.30
CA LEU A 68 -9.80 10.77 0.56
C LEU A 68 -11.01 11.26 -0.25
N ALA A 69 -11.16 10.83 -1.50
CA ALA A 69 -12.32 11.15 -2.32
C ALA A 69 -13.61 10.59 -1.70
N VAL A 70 -13.60 9.31 -1.30
CA VAL A 70 -14.74 8.67 -0.62
C VAL A 70 -15.01 9.30 0.75
N LYS A 71 -13.96 9.65 1.50
CA LYS A 71 -14.09 10.33 2.80
C LYS A 71 -14.72 11.71 2.65
N LYS A 72 -14.31 12.50 1.65
CA LYS A 72 -14.93 13.79 1.32
C LYS A 72 -16.39 13.64 0.89
N LEU A 73 -16.68 12.65 0.04
CA LEU A 73 -18.05 12.34 -0.37
C LEU A 73 -18.95 11.90 0.81
N ASN A 74 -18.36 11.27 1.83
CA ASN A 74 -19.06 10.85 3.04
C ASN A 74 -19.08 11.93 4.14
N GLU A 75 -18.11 12.85 4.19
CA GLU A 75 -18.10 13.98 5.14
C GLU A 75 -19.24 14.98 4.84
N ASP A 76 -19.66 15.11 3.57
CA ASP A 76 -20.87 15.85 3.18
C ASP A 76 -22.18 15.04 3.36
N LYS A 77 -22.12 13.75 3.74
CA LYS A 77 -23.29 12.93 4.06
C LYS A 77 -23.37 12.63 5.56
N PRO A 78 -24.20 13.37 6.33
CA PRO A 78 -24.28 13.21 7.76
C PRO A 78 -25.01 11.90 8.13
N GLN A 79 -24.30 10.84 8.53
CA GLN A 79 -24.87 9.63 9.18
C GLN A 79 -26.14 9.03 8.50
N THR A 80 -26.39 9.32 7.22
CA THR A 80 -27.67 9.06 6.58
C THR A 80 -27.77 7.65 6.05
N SER A 81 -26.75 6.77 6.07
CA SER A 81 -26.92 5.44 5.45
C SER A 81 -28.07 4.65 6.07
N ILE A 82 -28.18 4.60 7.41
CA ILE A 82 -29.28 3.88 8.07
C ILE A 82 -30.60 4.64 7.91
N VAL A 83 -30.58 5.98 8.01
CA VAL A 83 -31.80 6.82 7.90
C VAL A 83 -32.34 6.87 6.46
N ASP A 84 -31.47 6.92 5.45
CA ASP A 84 -31.79 6.84 4.01
C ASP A 84 -32.31 5.45 3.67
N ASP A 85 -31.71 4.39 4.21
CA ASP A 85 -32.18 3.02 3.98
C ASP A 85 -33.54 2.78 4.65
N LEU A 86 -33.78 3.36 5.84
CA LEU A 86 -35.10 3.40 6.48
C LEU A 86 -36.12 4.24 5.69
N THR A 87 -35.71 5.36 5.10
CA THR A 87 -36.57 6.22 4.25
C THR A 87 -36.97 5.49 2.97
N LYS A 88 -36.03 4.82 2.29
CA LYS A 88 -36.30 4.00 1.11
C LYS A 88 -37.23 2.83 1.42
N LEU A 89 -37.05 2.18 2.58
CA LEU A 89 -37.97 1.14 3.05
C LEU A 89 -39.38 1.69 3.28
N ALA A 90 -39.51 2.89 3.86
CA ALA A 90 -40.81 3.55 4.05
C ALA A 90 -41.50 3.87 2.70
N GLU A 91 -40.76 4.40 1.73
CA GLU A 91 -41.28 4.69 0.37
C GLU A 91 -41.73 3.43 -0.38
N LEU A 92 -41.01 2.31 -0.24
CA LEU A 92 -41.38 1.04 -0.88
C LEU A 92 -42.69 0.48 -0.33
N LYS A 93 -42.94 0.64 0.97
CA LYS A 93 -44.22 0.26 1.60
C LYS A 93 -45.35 1.18 1.15
N GLU A 94 -45.12 2.48 1.08
CA GLU A 94 -46.13 3.44 0.64
C GLU A 94 -46.56 3.20 -0.81
N LYS A 95 -45.63 2.74 -1.66
CA LYS A 95 -45.90 2.29 -3.04
C LYS A 95 -46.59 0.91 -3.12
N GLY A 96 -46.83 0.24 -1.99
CA GLY A 96 -47.45 -1.09 -1.94
C GLY A 96 -46.57 -2.21 -2.51
N LEU A 97 -45.26 -1.97 -2.65
CA LEU A 97 -44.32 -2.94 -3.24
C LEU A 97 -43.78 -3.95 -2.22
N ILE A 98 -43.91 -3.66 -0.92
CA ILE A 98 -43.52 -4.54 0.17
C ILE A 98 -44.63 -4.64 1.20
N THR A 99 -44.76 -5.82 1.78
CA THR A 99 -45.74 -6.11 2.83
C THR A 99 -45.22 -5.69 4.21
N ASP A 100 -46.12 -5.51 5.18
CA ASP A 100 -45.78 -5.09 6.54
C ASP A 100 -44.78 -6.03 7.23
N GLU A 101 -44.87 -7.32 6.92
CA GLU A 101 -43.99 -8.37 7.45
C GLU A 101 -42.55 -8.24 6.90
N GLU A 102 -42.41 -7.94 5.61
CA GLU A 102 -41.11 -7.75 4.95
C GLU A 102 -40.40 -6.48 5.45
N MET A 103 -41.17 -5.42 5.74
CA MET A 103 -40.64 -4.20 6.35
C MET A 103 -40.12 -4.46 7.77
N GLN A 104 -40.85 -5.21 8.60
CA GLN A 104 -40.41 -5.53 9.96
C GLN A 104 -39.11 -6.33 9.95
N LYS A 105 -39.03 -7.35 9.09
CA LYS A 105 -37.83 -8.17 8.93
C LYS A 105 -36.61 -7.38 8.43
N ALA A 106 -36.83 -6.39 7.56
CA ALA A 106 -35.77 -5.49 7.10
C ALA A 106 -35.31 -4.51 8.18
N LYS A 107 -36.24 -3.99 9.00
CA LYS A 107 -35.93 -3.12 10.14
C LYS A 107 -35.10 -3.85 11.20
N ASP A 108 -35.47 -5.06 11.58
CA ASP A 108 -34.71 -5.85 12.57
C ASP A 108 -33.29 -6.16 12.07
N LYS A 109 -33.16 -6.49 10.78
CA LYS A 109 -31.86 -6.75 10.15
C LYS A 109 -30.95 -5.52 10.06
N LEU A 110 -31.53 -4.32 9.89
CA LEU A 110 -30.78 -3.05 9.85
C LEU A 110 -30.45 -2.52 11.25
N LEU A 111 -31.30 -2.80 12.24
CA LEU A 111 -31.11 -2.35 13.63
C LEU A 111 -30.29 -3.35 14.47
N GLY A 112 -30.02 -4.55 13.94
CA GLY A 112 -29.07 -5.50 14.54
C GLY A 112 -29.53 -6.06 15.88
N ASN A 113 -30.82 -6.35 16.02
CA ASN A 113 -31.42 -6.93 17.22
C ASN A 113 -31.97 -8.33 16.94
#